data_AF-A0A367A6I1-F1
#
_entry.id   AF-A0A367A6I1-F1
#
_cell.length_a   1.000
_cell.length_b   1.000
_cell.length_c   1.000
_cell.angle_alpha   90.00
_cell.angle_beta   90.00
_cell.angle_gamma   90.00
#
_symmetry.space_group_name_H-M   'P 1'
#
loop_
_entity.id
_entity.type
_entity.pdbx_description
1 polymer ?
#
loop_
_entity_poly.entity_id
_entity_poly.type
_entity_poly.pdbx_seq_one_letter_code
_entity_poly.pdbx_strand_id
1 'polypeptide(L)'
;MPLAVMDPPAARRQTPWLVVAVPAGPDVPASLVWALHEAARREATVLAVALVDSGVPDRLRTAALGTLDALVLRAVGLTGVHGRARTALMDPLVYQALAGTARGGDLVVVRPEGKTLLRPATPRSPAVRPLARTA
;
A
#
# COMPACT_ATOMS: atom_id res chain seq x y z
N MET A 1 -3.95 11.23 46.94
CA MET A 1 -3.39 10.56 45.76
C MET A 1 -4.15 11.01 44.53
N PRO A 2 -3.62 11.94 43.73
CA PRO A 2 -4.20 12.25 42.43
C PRO A 2 -3.97 11.08 41.47
N LEU A 3 -4.97 10.73 40.67
CA LEU A 3 -4.78 9.81 39.55
C LEU A 3 -3.99 10.56 38.47
N ALA A 4 -2.86 10.00 38.05
CA ALA A 4 -2.13 10.52 36.90
C ALA A 4 -2.99 10.33 35.65
N VAL A 5 -3.37 11.42 34.99
CA VAL A 5 -3.94 11.36 33.64
C VAL A 5 -2.83 10.87 32.72
N MET A 6 -2.91 9.61 32.32
CA MET A 6 -2.06 9.09 31.25
C MET A 6 -2.52 9.72 29.94
N ASP A 7 -1.66 10.53 29.33
CA ASP A 7 -1.88 10.96 27.94
C ASP A 7 -2.08 9.74 27.04
N PRO A 8 -3.08 9.75 26.15
CA PRO A 8 -3.32 8.64 25.24
C PRO A 8 -2.08 8.43 24.35
N PRO A 9 -1.61 7.19 24.16
CA PRO A 9 -0.38 6.93 23.42
C PRO A 9 -0.48 7.51 22.00
N ALA A 10 0.46 8.40 21.66
CA ALA A 10 0.43 9.14 20.40
C ALA A 10 0.22 8.22 19.20
N ALA A 11 -0.79 8.53 18.38
CA ALA A 11 -1.26 7.65 17.31
C ALA A 11 -0.11 7.26 16.37
N ARG A 12 0.34 6.01 16.48
CA ARG A 12 1.50 5.50 15.76
C ARG A 12 1.28 5.67 14.26
N ARG A 13 2.08 6.54 13.62
CA ARG A 13 2.06 6.74 12.16
C ARG A 13 2.13 5.39 11.47
N GLN A 14 1.06 5.01 10.78
CA GLN A 14 1.06 3.83 9.93
C GLN A 14 2.01 4.12 8.76
N THR A 15 3.01 3.27 8.56
CA THR A 15 3.93 3.41 7.44
C THR A 15 3.16 3.21 6.13
N PRO A 16 3.26 4.13 5.15
CA PRO A 16 2.50 4.01 3.91
C PRO A 16 2.94 2.80 3.10
N TRP A 17 2.04 2.28 2.26
CA TRP A 17 2.34 1.18 1.34
C TRP A 17 2.30 1.67 -0.12
N LEU A 18 3.22 1.17 -0.94
CA LEU A 18 3.32 1.45 -2.37
C LEU A 18 3.10 0.14 -3.13
N VAL A 19 1.92 -0.08 -3.70
CA VAL A 19 1.63 -1.27 -4.52
C VAL A 19 2.16 -1.06 -5.94
N VAL A 20 2.91 -2.02 -6.47
CA VAL A 20 3.54 -1.95 -7.80
C VAL A 20 3.34 -3.26 -8.54
N ALA A 21 2.56 -3.23 -9.63
CA ALA A 21 2.55 -4.37 -10.56
C ALA A 21 3.91 -4.48 -11.27
N VAL A 22 4.50 -5.68 -11.21
CA VAL A 22 5.72 -6.05 -11.91
C VAL A 22 5.31 -6.88 -13.14
N PRO A 23 5.59 -6.43 -14.37
CA PRO A 23 5.31 -7.22 -15.56
C PRO A 23 6.19 -8.47 -15.61
N ALA A 24 5.69 -9.53 -16.23
CA ALA A 24 6.49 -10.74 -16.46
C ALA A 24 7.64 -10.45 -17.45
N GLY A 25 8.88 -10.74 -17.04
CA GLY A 25 10.08 -10.53 -17.84
C GLY A 25 11.36 -10.82 -17.04
N PRO A 26 12.53 -10.85 -17.69
CA PRO A 26 13.83 -11.10 -17.04
C PRO A 26 14.45 -9.84 -16.41
N ASP A 27 13.97 -8.65 -16.79
CA ASP A 27 14.56 -7.36 -16.43
C ASP A 27 13.83 -6.67 -15.28
N VAL A 28 14.57 -5.91 -14.48
CA VAL A 28 13.99 -5.12 -13.39
C VAL A 28 13.25 -3.91 -13.99
N PRO A 29 11.94 -3.75 -13.78
CA PRO A 29 11.20 -2.62 -14.32
C PRO A 29 11.57 -1.33 -13.57
N ALA A 30 11.71 -0.23 -14.30
CA ALA A 30 12.04 1.08 -13.71
C ALA A 30 11.01 1.56 -12.66
N SER A 31 9.76 1.09 -12.74
CA SER A 31 8.72 1.34 -11.73
C SER A 31 9.07 0.77 -10.34
N LEU A 32 9.71 -0.41 -10.29
CA LEU A 32 10.13 -1.05 -9.04
C LEU A 32 11.35 -0.34 -8.43
N VAL A 33 12.32 0.04 -9.27
CA VAL A 33 13.48 0.88 -8.87
C VAL A 33 13.01 2.22 -8.29
N TRP A 34 12.10 2.90 -8.99
CA TRP A 34 11.51 4.15 -8.52
C TRP A 34 10.77 3.97 -7.19
N ALA A 35 9.94 2.93 -7.07
CA ALA A 35 9.16 2.68 -5.86
C ALA A 35 10.03 2.33 -4.64
N LEU A 36 11.18 1.66 -4.83
CA LEU A 36 12.15 1.42 -3.76
C LEU A 36 12.75 2.74 -3.25
N HIS A 37 13.25 3.61 -4.13
CA HIS A 37 13.75 4.92 -3.72
C HIS A 37 12.65 5.79 -3.07
N GLU A 38 11.42 5.75 -3.59
CA GLU A 38 10.28 6.47 -3.01
C GLU A 38 9.88 5.90 -1.64
N ALA A 39 10.01 4.59 -1.42
CA ALA A 39 9.77 3.95 -0.13
C ALA A 39 10.85 4.28 0.90
N ALA A 40 12.12 4.39 0.49
CA ALA A 40 13.16 4.94 1.36
C ALA A 40 12.85 6.39 1.75
N ARG A 41 12.51 7.24 0.77
CA ARG A 41 12.23 8.67 0.96
C ARG A 41 10.98 8.98 1.81
N ARG A 42 9.96 8.12 1.76
CA ARG A 42 8.69 8.28 2.52
C ARG A 42 8.57 7.39 3.76
N GLU A 43 9.61 6.62 4.08
CA GLU A 43 9.55 5.54 5.06
C GLU A 43 8.41 4.53 4.84
N ALA A 44 8.10 4.27 3.56
CA ALA A 44 7.04 3.35 3.14
C ALA A 44 7.48 1.87 3.17
N THR A 45 6.58 0.99 2.73
CA THR A 45 6.87 -0.37 2.27
C THR A 45 6.36 -0.55 0.83
N VAL A 46 7.19 -1.09 -0.07
CA VAL A 46 6.76 -1.53 -1.41
C VAL A 46 6.09 -2.89 -1.29
N LEU A 47 4.91 -3.05 -1.89
CA LEU A 47 4.32 -4.34 -2.21
C LEU A 47 4.42 -4.56 -3.71
N ALA A 48 5.46 -5.27 -4.14
CA ALA A 48 5.59 -5.72 -5.51
C ALA A 48 4.59 -6.86 -5.75
N VAL A 49 3.81 -6.79 -6.83
CA VAL A 49 2.82 -7.82 -7.17
C VAL A 49 3.04 -8.36 -8.57
N ALA A 50 3.05 -9.68 -8.71
CA ALA A 50 2.88 -10.34 -9.99
C ALA A 50 1.37 -10.57 -10.20
N LEU A 51 0.86 -10.17 -11.37
CA LEU A 51 -0.54 -10.35 -11.70
C LEU A 51 -0.75 -11.75 -12.27
N VAL A 52 -1.62 -12.53 -11.62
CA VAL A 52 -1.83 -13.96 -11.89
C VAL A 52 -3.30 -14.29 -11.72
N ASP A 53 -3.94 -14.77 -12.79
CA ASP A 53 -5.37 -15.10 -12.77
C ASP A 53 -5.69 -16.20 -11.75
N SER A 54 -6.89 -16.11 -11.16
CA SER A 54 -7.40 -17.05 -10.17
C SER A 54 -7.39 -18.53 -10.62
N GLY A 55 -7.47 -18.81 -11.92
CA GLY A 55 -7.43 -20.18 -12.49
C GLY A 55 -6.02 -20.75 -12.76
N VAL A 56 -4.93 -20.00 -12.49
CA VAL A 56 -3.56 -20.46 -12.80
C VAL A 56 -3.11 -21.55 -11.80
N PRO A 57 -2.63 -22.73 -12.27
CA PRO A 57 -2.17 -23.82 -11.40
C PRO A 57 -1.03 -23.44 -10.44
N ASP A 58 -1.03 -24.00 -9.22
CA ASP A 58 -0.11 -23.63 -8.15
C ASP A 58 1.38 -23.68 -8.53
N ARG A 59 1.80 -24.66 -9.35
CA ARG A 59 3.19 -24.73 -9.85
C ARG A 59 3.63 -23.46 -10.61
N LEU A 60 2.71 -22.83 -11.33
CA LEU A 60 2.95 -21.58 -12.06
C LEU A 60 2.81 -20.36 -11.14
N ARG A 61 1.90 -20.40 -10.15
CA ARG A 61 1.81 -19.38 -9.09
C ARG A 61 3.14 -19.27 -8.33
N THR A 62 3.69 -20.40 -7.88
CA THR A 62 4.98 -20.48 -7.19
C THR A 62 6.15 -20.03 -8.07
N ALA A 63 6.17 -20.40 -9.36
CA ALA A 63 7.20 -19.94 -10.30
C ALA A 63 7.15 -18.42 -10.55
N ALA A 64 5.94 -17.85 -10.65
CA ALA A 64 5.74 -16.41 -10.79
C ALA A 64 6.20 -15.65 -9.53
N LEU A 65 5.90 -16.17 -8.33
CA LEU A 65 6.37 -15.58 -7.07
C LEU A 65 7.91 -15.65 -6.95
N GLY A 66 8.54 -16.78 -7.26
CA GLY A 66 9.99 -16.90 -7.24
C GLY A 66 10.70 -15.98 -8.25
N THR A 67 10.07 -15.74 -9.40
CA THR A 67 10.57 -14.76 -10.40
C THR A 67 10.43 -13.34 -9.88
N LEU A 68 9.30 -13.01 -9.24
CA LEU A 68 9.06 -11.72 -8.59
C LEU A 68 10.06 -11.45 -7.45
N ASP A 69 10.33 -12.45 -6.61
CA ASP A 69 11.34 -12.37 -5.53
C ASP A 69 12.74 -12.11 -6.11
N ALA A 70 13.13 -12.81 -7.18
CA ALA A 70 14.42 -12.61 -7.86
C ALA A 70 14.55 -11.19 -8.47
N LEU A 71 13.47 -10.66 -9.07
CA LEU A 71 13.43 -9.29 -9.59
C LEU A 71 13.51 -8.25 -8.46
N VAL A 72 12.83 -8.48 -7.34
CA VAL A 72 12.92 -7.60 -6.15
C VAL A 72 14.32 -7.64 -5.55
N LEU A 73 14.95 -8.80 -5.39
CA LEU A 73 16.32 -8.92 -4.91
C LEU A 73 17.32 -8.20 -5.83
N ARG A 74 17.17 -8.33 -7.16
CA ARG A 74 17.99 -7.57 -8.13
C ARG A 74 17.73 -6.06 -8.03
N ALA A 75 16.48 -5.63 -7.85
CA ALA A 75 16.14 -4.22 -7.66
C ALA A 75 16.71 -3.64 -6.35
N VAL A 76 16.71 -4.40 -5.25
CA VAL A 76 17.36 -4.03 -3.99
C VAL A 76 18.87 -3.88 -4.20
N GLY A 77 19.52 -4.82 -4.90
CA GLY A 77 20.94 -4.73 -5.25
C GLY A 77 21.31 -3.52 -6.12
N LEU A 78 20.43 -3.13 -7.04
CA LEU A 78 20.62 -1.93 -7.89
C LEU A 78 20.39 -0.60 -7.15
N THR A 79 19.59 -0.58 -6.09
CA THR A 79 19.16 0.66 -5.41
C THR A 79 19.76 0.88 -4.02
N GLY A 80 20.30 -0.18 -3.39
CA GLY A 80 20.75 -0.17 -2.00
C GLY A 80 19.60 -0.10 -0.97
N VAL A 81 18.34 -0.16 -1.38
CA VAL A 81 17.18 0.01 -0.48
C VAL A 81 16.74 -1.33 0.12
N HIS A 82 17.22 -1.62 1.33
CA HIS A 82 16.99 -2.88 2.03
C HIS A 82 15.77 -2.83 2.98
N GLY A 83 15.14 -3.98 3.23
CA GLY A 83 14.07 -4.15 4.24
C GLY A 83 12.74 -3.42 3.96
N ARG A 84 12.63 -2.73 2.82
CA ARG A 84 11.48 -1.88 2.45
C ARG A 84 10.54 -2.52 1.42
N ALA A 85 10.67 -3.81 1.11
CA ALA A 85 9.90 -4.50 0.09
C ALA A 85 9.25 -5.79 0.60
N ARG A 86 8.11 -6.13 -0.01
CA ARG A 86 7.40 -7.42 0.10
C ARG A 86 6.87 -7.82 -1.27
N THR A 87 6.64 -9.11 -1.46
CA THR A 87 6.13 -9.71 -2.69
C THR A 87 4.78 -10.38 -2.45
N ALA A 88 3.94 -10.41 -3.48
CA ALA A 88 2.67 -11.15 -3.47
C ALA A 88 2.22 -11.49 -4.90
N LEU A 89 1.28 -12.42 -5.00
CA LEU A 89 0.47 -12.62 -6.20
C LEU A 89 -0.85 -11.88 -6.04
N MET A 90 -1.38 -11.30 -7.12
CA MET A 90 -2.65 -10.59 -7.11
C MET A 90 -3.46 -10.93 -8.36
N ASP A 91 -4.76 -11.18 -8.20
CA ASP A 91 -5.67 -11.36 -9.34
C ASP A 91 -5.77 -10.05 -10.14
N PRO A 92 -5.76 -10.07 -11.49
CA PRO A 92 -5.78 -8.84 -12.29
C PRO A 92 -6.99 -7.95 -12.03
N LEU A 93 -8.17 -8.50 -11.71
CA LEU A 93 -9.37 -7.70 -11.39
C LEU A 93 -9.26 -7.08 -9.99
N VAL A 94 -8.66 -7.80 -9.03
CA VAL A 94 -8.34 -7.23 -7.71
C VAL A 94 -7.32 -6.11 -7.85
N TYR A 95 -6.28 -6.27 -8.68
CA TYR A 95 -5.37 -5.18 -9.00
C TYR A 95 -6.10 -4.04 -9.71
N GLN A 96 -7.00 -4.31 -10.66
CA GLN A 96 -7.76 -3.25 -11.33
C GLN A 96 -8.82 -2.57 -10.44
N ALA A 97 -9.21 -3.16 -9.30
CA ALA A 97 -10.00 -2.51 -8.24
C ALA A 97 -9.13 -1.75 -7.22
N LEU A 98 -7.95 -2.28 -6.91
CA LEU A 98 -6.82 -1.61 -6.23
C LEU A 98 -6.00 -0.68 -7.17
N ALA A 99 -6.54 -0.46 -8.35
CA ALA A 99 -6.28 0.62 -9.27
C ALA A 99 -7.58 1.44 -9.48
N GLY A 100 -8.73 0.82 -9.27
CA GLY A 100 -10.08 1.31 -9.48
C GLY A 100 -10.47 2.44 -8.54
N THR A 101 -10.25 2.25 -7.24
CA THR A 101 -10.70 3.17 -6.18
C THR A 101 -9.80 4.41 -6.06
N ALA A 102 -9.63 5.13 -7.19
CA ALA A 102 -8.49 5.99 -7.51
C ALA A 102 -8.74 7.39 -8.20
N ARG A 103 -9.44 8.38 -7.60
CA ARG A 103 -9.26 9.85 -7.81
C ARG A 103 -9.42 10.74 -6.51
N GLY A 104 -8.32 11.19 -5.86
CA GLY A 104 -8.19 12.33 -4.87
C GLY A 104 -8.26 12.12 -3.30
N GLY A 105 -7.14 12.25 -2.53
CA GLY A 105 -7.10 12.28 -1.03
C GLY A 105 -5.77 11.83 -0.32
N ASP A 106 -5.72 10.78 0.53
CA ASP A 106 -4.49 10.19 1.21
C ASP A 106 -3.91 8.79 0.79
N LEU A 107 -4.65 7.67 0.71
CA LEU A 107 -4.11 6.26 0.52
C LEU A 107 -4.18 5.70 -0.94
N VAL A 108 -3.06 5.32 -1.60
CA VAL A 108 -2.95 5.28 -3.10
C VAL A 108 -3.10 3.92 -3.81
N VAL A 109 -3.95 3.89 -4.84
CA VAL A 109 -4.40 2.72 -5.61
C VAL A 109 -4.34 3.13 -7.10
N VAL A 110 -3.42 2.65 -7.95
CA VAL A 110 -3.07 3.35 -9.22
C VAL A 110 -3.62 2.70 -10.51
N ARG A 111 -4.58 3.36 -11.19
CA ARG A 111 -5.10 3.01 -12.54
C ARG A 111 -4.34 3.73 -13.67
N PRO A 112 -4.38 3.21 -14.91
CA PRO A 112 -3.87 3.90 -16.11
C PRO A 112 -4.34 5.34 -16.28
N GLU A 113 -5.51 5.71 -15.74
CA GLU A 113 -6.12 7.05 -15.90
C GLU A 113 -6.26 7.91 -14.61
N GLY A 114 -5.61 7.60 -13.47
CA GLY A 114 -5.63 8.51 -12.30
C GLY A 114 -5.35 7.93 -10.91
N LYS A 115 -5.41 8.79 -9.87
CA LYS A 115 -5.00 8.50 -8.46
C LYS A 115 -5.95 9.02 -7.37
N THR A 116 -6.59 8.13 -6.59
CA THR A 116 -6.90 8.27 -5.15
C THR A 116 -5.87 7.38 -4.48
N LEU A 117 -5.56 7.61 -3.23
CA LEU A 117 -5.82 8.79 -2.45
C LEU A 117 -6.90 8.55 -1.33
N LEU A 118 -7.28 7.34 -0.93
CA LEU A 118 -8.51 7.10 -0.13
C LEU A 118 -8.49 7.72 1.29
N ARG A 119 -9.67 7.98 1.88
CA ARG A 119 -9.85 8.50 3.25
C ARG A 119 -10.99 7.80 4.02
N PRO A 120 -10.79 7.41 5.30
CA PRO A 120 -11.87 7.01 6.20
C PRO A 120 -12.79 8.20 6.53
N ALA A 121 -14.11 7.97 6.55
CA ALA A 121 -15.05 8.92 7.12
C ALA A 121 -15.08 8.74 8.64
N THR A 122 -14.55 9.71 9.40
CA THR A 122 -14.66 9.71 10.86
C THR A 122 -16.14 9.75 11.25
N PRO A 123 -16.65 8.82 12.08
CA PRO A 123 -18.01 8.91 12.60
C PRO A 123 -18.17 10.22 13.36
N ARG A 124 -18.99 11.13 12.84
CA ARG A 124 -19.40 12.32 13.59
C ARG A 124 -20.32 11.86 14.70
N SER A 125 -19.77 11.62 15.88
CA SER A 125 -20.58 11.50 17.10
C SER A 125 -21.46 12.75 17.17
N PRO A 126 -22.80 12.63 17.25
CA PRO A 126 -23.67 13.78 17.25
C PRO A 126 -23.36 14.59 18.51
N ALA A 127 -22.85 15.82 18.31
CA ALA A 127 -22.65 16.74 19.40
C ALA A 127 -24.03 17.12 19.96
N VAL A 128 -24.47 16.41 21.00
CA VAL A 128 -25.69 16.70 21.77
C VAL A 128 -25.46 18.00 22.53
N ARG A 129 -25.55 19.10 21.81
CA ARG A 129 -25.50 20.47 22.34
C ARG A 129 -26.75 20.64 23.20
N PRO A 130 -26.64 20.84 24.53
CA PRO A 130 -27.81 21.05 25.36
C PRO A 130 -28.56 22.28 24.85
N LEU A 131 -29.82 22.11 24.45
CA LEU A 131 -30.71 23.23 24.21
C LEU A 131 -31.00 23.88 25.57
N ALA A 132 -30.26 24.94 25.88
CA ALA A 132 -30.52 25.80 27.02
C ALA A 132 -31.91 26.43 26.83
N ARG A 133 -32.92 25.84 27.47
CA ARG A 133 -34.32 26.25 27.37
C ARG A 133 -34.55 27.46 28.29
N THR A 134 -34.27 28.65 27.76
CA THR A 134 -34.52 29.92 28.44
C THR A 134 -35.97 30.34 28.28
N ALA A 135 -36.70 30.37 29.41
CA ALA A 135 -38.08 30.85 29.57
C ALA A 135 -39.08 30.26 28.56
#